data_AF-A0A9P0P195-F1
#
_entry.id   AF-A0A9P0P195-F1
#
_cell.length_a   1.000
_cell.length_b   1.000
_cell.length_c   1.000
_cell.angle_alpha   90.00
_cell.angle_beta   90.00
_cell.angle_gamma   90.00
#
_symmetry.space_group_name_H-M   'P 1'
#
loop_
_entity.id
_entity.type
_entity.pdbx_description
1 polymer ?
#
loop_
_entity_poly.entity_id
_entity_poly.type
_entity_poly.pdbx_seq_one_letter_code
_entity_poly.pdbx_strand_id
1 'polypeptide(L)'
;MGVMAVLKNSNCKMDSKKDNKKVYLVAQELKLTRLLAGNNKAARDKALKNLKKWFVKRSETMPFTEDDFQRIWKGLFYAMWMSDKPLVQEECAENIANLIHFPTINPSLLFFKAGLIIMNNEWIGIDQLRLDKFLMLVRRLLRQALFVLKKNTFAHKDIEMFNSVLSSTILIPCGAPALSLLMHFIEIFMEELAKVSEGKIHPEKVCLFLKPFIEKLATTGDGRLIAHIRKFIFTYLIRQSDLGFEYQAKYDAWKQQGFPGSIDSMQKIPLDDDEMMSADEDEQEKRNKPLDPRAGRVDVEIPQLRFSPKTIASNLLQHKFDKNSTTKARNMLTVLAEQFNKIAKGVYPLGVKKVVDRKKDEYDMSIRKATNRLVKFEQKLLGKDRKRKREKNAIDENGEFAPKKSKKEENSKDGDKDGQAFDEEV
;
A
#
# COMPACT_ATOMS: atom_id res chain seq x y z
N MET A 1 20.81 -49.89 -58.81
CA MET A 1 21.91 -49.62 -57.85
C MET A 1 21.36 -48.66 -56.79
N GLY A 2 21.45 -49.07 -55.52
CA GLY A 2 20.68 -48.48 -54.41
C GLY A 2 21.17 -47.11 -53.94
N VAL A 3 20.21 -46.28 -53.53
CA VAL A 3 20.44 -44.98 -52.90
C VAL A 3 20.79 -45.21 -51.42
N MET A 4 22.02 -44.90 -51.02
CA MET A 4 22.43 -44.88 -49.61
C MET A 4 21.70 -43.76 -48.86
N ALA A 5 20.85 -44.12 -47.91
CA ALA A 5 20.33 -43.21 -46.90
C ALA A 5 21.38 -43.04 -45.79
N VAL A 6 22.05 -41.88 -45.76
CA VAL A 6 22.89 -41.47 -44.63
C VAL A 6 21.99 -40.97 -43.51
N LEU A 7 21.68 -41.84 -42.55
CA LEU A 7 21.05 -41.46 -41.28
C LEU A 7 22.06 -40.68 -40.42
N LYS A 8 21.86 -39.36 -40.30
CA LYS A 8 22.51 -38.52 -39.28
C LYS A 8 22.05 -38.95 -37.88
N ASN A 9 22.79 -39.87 -37.25
CA ASN A 9 22.49 -40.41 -35.92
C ASN A 9 23.23 -39.67 -34.77
N SER A 10 23.59 -38.40 -34.98
CA SER A 10 24.47 -37.66 -34.06
C SER A 10 23.73 -36.76 -33.05
N ASN A 11 22.43 -36.47 -33.26
CA ASN A 11 21.66 -35.59 -32.36
C ASN A 11 21.09 -36.30 -31.12
N CYS A 12 20.61 -37.55 -31.25
CA CYS A 12 19.95 -38.27 -30.14
C CYS A 12 20.84 -38.54 -28.90
N LYS A 13 22.15 -38.71 -29.08
CA LYS A 13 23.09 -38.94 -27.94
C LYS A 13 23.41 -37.68 -27.15
N MET A 14 23.29 -36.49 -27.75
CA MET A 14 23.51 -35.22 -27.04
C MET A 14 22.26 -34.81 -26.25
N ASP A 15 21.08 -35.01 -26.82
CA ASP A 15 19.80 -34.74 -26.15
C ASP A 15 19.60 -35.65 -24.93
N SER A 16 19.81 -36.96 -25.07
CA SER A 16 19.74 -37.90 -23.93
C SER A 16 20.70 -37.58 -22.77
N LYS A 17 21.93 -37.12 -23.06
CA LYS A 17 22.88 -36.70 -22.01
C LYS A 17 22.44 -35.41 -21.32
N LYS A 18 21.83 -34.47 -22.05
CA LYS A 18 21.31 -33.22 -21.51
C LYS A 18 20.09 -33.46 -20.62
N ASP A 19 19.22 -34.38 -21.02
CA ASP A 19 18.05 -34.80 -20.24
C ASP A 19 18.45 -35.50 -18.94
N ASN A 20 19.43 -36.41 -18.98
CA ASN A 20 19.97 -37.05 -17.78
C ASN A 20 20.57 -36.04 -16.79
N LYS A 21 21.29 -35.02 -17.29
CA LYS A 21 21.80 -33.92 -16.46
C LYS A 21 20.65 -33.12 -15.83
N LYS A 22 19.62 -32.78 -16.61
CA LYS A 22 18.44 -32.04 -16.10
C LYS A 22 17.74 -32.83 -14.99
N VAL A 23 17.51 -34.13 -15.18
CA VAL A 23 16.90 -35.00 -14.16
C VAL A 23 17.73 -35.02 -12.87
N TYR A 24 19.05 -35.14 -12.98
CA TYR A 24 19.95 -35.10 -11.83
C TYR A 24 19.88 -33.76 -11.07
N LEU A 25 19.84 -32.64 -11.79
CA LEU A 25 19.72 -31.30 -11.19
C LEU A 25 18.37 -31.10 -10.49
N VAL A 26 17.27 -31.57 -11.10
CA VAL A 26 15.94 -31.56 -10.49
C VAL A 26 15.94 -32.40 -9.20
N ALA A 27 16.58 -33.57 -9.19
CA ALA A 27 16.70 -34.38 -7.99
C ALA A 27 17.49 -33.66 -6.87
N GLN A 28 18.56 -32.94 -7.22
CA GLN A 28 19.29 -32.10 -6.25
C GLN A 28 18.41 -30.97 -5.70
N GLU A 29 17.67 -30.26 -6.56
CA GLU A 29 16.74 -29.20 -6.19
C GLU A 29 15.68 -29.74 -5.21
N LEU A 30 15.05 -30.88 -5.52
CA LEU A 30 14.07 -31.51 -4.63
C LEU A 30 14.66 -31.91 -3.28
N LYS A 31 15.91 -32.42 -3.26
CA LYS A 31 16.60 -32.73 -2.01
C LYS A 31 16.83 -31.48 -1.17
N LEU A 32 17.25 -30.37 -1.79
CA LEU A 32 17.42 -29.09 -1.12
C LEU A 32 16.09 -28.54 -0.60
N THR A 33 15.04 -28.56 -1.41
CA THR A 33 13.68 -28.14 -1.03
C THR A 33 13.19 -28.90 0.21
N ARG A 34 13.38 -30.22 0.26
CA ARG A 34 13.02 -31.03 1.44
C ARG A 34 13.84 -30.68 2.68
N LEU A 35 15.13 -30.39 2.52
CA LEU A 35 15.98 -29.96 3.64
C LEU A 35 15.55 -28.59 4.19
N LEU A 36 15.21 -27.64 3.30
CA LEU A 36 14.72 -26.31 3.66
C LEU A 36 13.36 -26.35 4.35
N ALA A 37 12.48 -27.26 3.93
CA ALA A 37 11.17 -27.46 4.53
C ALA A 37 11.17 -28.38 5.77
N GLY A 38 12.32 -28.96 6.14
CA GLY A 38 12.42 -29.94 7.22
C GLY A 38 12.34 -29.31 8.62
N ASN A 39 11.93 -30.09 9.63
CA ASN A 39 11.74 -29.59 10.99
C ASN A 39 13.05 -29.27 11.75
N ASN A 40 14.19 -29.86 11.35
CA ASN A 40 15.47 -29.63 12.01
C ASN A 40 16.06 -28.25 11.66
N LYS A 41 16.08 -27.33 12.64
CA LYS A 41 16.60 -25.96 12.46
C LYS A 41 18.06 -25.93 11.97
N ALA A 42 18.95 -26.72 12.57
CA ALA A 42 20.36 -26.73 12.20
C ALA A 42 20.57 -27.20 10.75
N ALA A 43 19.77 -28.17 10.30
CA ALA A 43 19.78 -28.63 8.91
C ALA A 43 19.28 -27.54 7.95
N ARG A 44 18.18 -26.85 8.28
CA ARG A 44 17.66 -25.72 7.49
C ARG A 44 18.66 -24.58 7.37
N ASP A 45 19.21 -24.14 8.50
CA ASP A 45 20.17 -23.02 8.54
C ASP A 45 21.43 -23.36 7.73
N LYS A 46 21.92 -24.60 7.83
CA LYS A 46 23.04 -25.08 7.02
C LYS A 46 22.69 -25.15 5.53
N ALA A 47 21.47 -25.56 5.18
CA ALA A 47 21.02 -25.59 3.78
C ALA A 47 20.94 -24.17 3.20
N LEU A 48 20.32 -23.22 3.90
CA LEU A 48 20.23 -21.81 3.52
C LEU A 48 21.61 -21.18 3.31
N LYS A 49 22.53 -21.36 4.27
CA LYS A 49 23.91 -20.83 4.17
C LYS A 49 24.67 -21.37 2.95
N ASN A 50 24.45 -22.63 2.60
CA ASN A 50 25.12 -23.25 1.45
C ASN A 50 24.42 -22.99 0.11
N LEU A 51 23.18 -22.50 0.12
CA LEU A 51 22.36 -22.37 -1.09
C LEU A 51 22.97 -21.38 -2.08
N LYS A 52 23.54 -20.27 -1.59
CA LYS A 52 24.23 -19.29 -2.44
C LYS A 52 25.42 -19.91 -3.19
N LYS A 53 26.23 -20.72 -2.50
CA LYS A 53 27.36 -21.44 -3.13
C LYS A 53 26.87 -22.47 -4.14
N TRP A 54 25.77 -23.16 -3.82
CA TRP A 54 25.16 -24.11 -4.73
C TRP A 54 24.58 -23.42 -5.99
N PHE A 55 23.96 -22.25 -5.87
CA PHE A 55 23.47 -21.46 -7.01
C PHE A 55 24.58 -21.12 -8.01
N VAL A 56 25.74 -20.67 -7.52
CA VAL A 56 26.90 -20.38 -8.38
C VAL A 56 27.32 -21.62 -9.15
N LYS A 57 27.59 -22.72 -8.44
CA LYS A 57 28.02 -24.00 -9.06
C LYS A 57 26.97 -24.58 -10.03
N ARG A 58 25.68 -24.47 -9.69
CA ARG A 58 24.56 -24.94 -10.52
C ARG A 58 24.45 -24.12 -11.80
N SER A 59 24.65 -22.81 -11.73
CA SER A 59 24.54 -21.89 -12.87
C SER A 59 25.61 -22.15 -13.94
N GLU A 60 26.78 -22.65 -13.56
CA GLU A 60 27.84 -23.07 -14.48
C GLU A 60 27.46 -24.32 -15.29
N THR A 61 26.62 -25.19 -14.72
CA THR A 61 26.22 -26.43 -15.39
C THR A 61 25.10 -26.18 -16.40
N MET A 62 24.10 -25.39 -16.03
CA MET A 62 22.94 -25.06 -16.86
C MET A 62 22.27 -23.78 -16.34
N PRO A 63 21.78 -22.89 -17.22
CA PRO A 63 20.97 -21.74 -16.80
C PRO A 63 19.72 -22.16 -16.01
N PHE A 64 19.33 -21.35 -15.04
CA PHE A 64 18.09 -21.58 -14.31
C PHE A 64 16.86 -21.29 -15.18
N THR A 65 15.85 -22.13 -15.02
CA THR A 65 14.50 -21.88 -15.54
C THR A 65 13.59 -21.37 -14.42
N GLU A 66 12.41 -20.89 -14.80
CA GLU A 66 11.40 -20.43 -13.84
C GLU A 66 10.98 -21.58 -12.91
N ASP A 67 10.73 -22.77 -13.45
CA ASP A 67 10.32 -23.95 -12.69
C ASP A 67 11.38 -24.39 -11.69
N ASP A 68 12.67 -24.25 -12.02
CA ASP A 68 13.78 -24.55 -11.11
C ASP A 68 13.68 -23.67 -9.86
N PHE A 69 13.52 -22.35 -10.06
CA PHE A 69 13.37 -21.43 -8.94
C PHE A 69 12.06 -21.61 -8.20
N GLN A 70 10.94 -21.91 -8.86
CA GLN A 70 9.68 -22.19 -8.16
C GLN A 70 9.79 -23.40 -7.23
N ARG A 71 10.49 -24.49 -7.64
CA ARG A 71 10.74 -25.65 -6.76
C ARG A 71 11.57 -25.28 -5.53
N ILE A 72 12.61 -24.46 -5.71
CA ILE A 72 13.47 -24.00 -4.61
C ILE A 72 12.69 -23.06 -3.68
N TRP A 73 11.89 -22.14 -4.24
CA TRP A 73 11.09 -21.19 -3.49
C TRP A 73 10.03 -21.84 -2.61
N LYS A 74 9.46 -22.98 -3.00
CA LYS A 74 8.62 -23.77 -2.08
C LYS A 74 9.38 -24.14 -0.81
N GLY A 75 10.65 -24.54 -0.93
CA GLY A 75 11.50 -24.82 0.23
C GLY A 75 11.79 -23.58 1.06
N LEU A 76 12.10 -22.45 0.42
CA LEU A 76 12.36 -21.17 1.09
C LEU A 76 11.12 -20.63 1.82
N PHE A 77 9.93 -20.78 1.22
CA PHE A 77 8.66 -20.44 1.85
C PHE A 77 8.47 -21.20 3.16
N TYR A 78 8.67 -22.52 3.14
CA TYR A 78 8.57 -23.32 4.37
C TYR A 78 9.72 -23.09 5.36
N ALA A 79 10.91 -22.69 4.89
CA ALA A 79 11.98 -22.25 5.79
C ALA A 79 11.57 -20.99 6.58
N MET A 80 10.91 -20.03 5.92
CA MET A 80 10.32 -18.87 6.59
C MET A 80 9.15 -19.28 7.50
N TRP A 81 8.30 -20.20 7.04
CA TRP A 81 7.17 -20.73 7.80
C TRP A 81 7.60 -21.31 9.16
N MET A 82 8.71 -22.05 9.20
CA MET A 82 9.26 -22.69 10.40
C MET A 82 10.14 -21.77 11.26
N SER A 83 10.22 -20.48 10.93
CA SER A 83 10.96 -19.47 11.70
C SER A 83 10.04 -18.75 12.69
N ASP A 84 10.18 -19.05 13.98
CA ASP A 84 9.22 -18.57 15.01
C ASP A 84 9.74 -17.40 15.85
N LYS A 85 11.05 -17.32 16.12
CA LYS A 85 11.61 -16.24 16.94
C LYS A 85 11.82 -14.96 16.10
N PRO A 86 11.46 -13.75 16.59
CA PRO A 86 11.55 -12.52 15.80
C PRO A 86 12.91 -12.26 15.14
N LEU A 87 14.01 -12.37 15.91
CA LEU A 87 15.36 -12.17 15.36
C LEU A 87 15.74 -13.24 14.33
N VAL A 88 15.24 -14.46 14.50
CA VAL A 88 15.45 -15.56 13.54
C VAL A 88 14.63 -15.33 12.28
N GLN A 89 13.44 -14.75 12.38
CA GLN A 89 12.62 -14.36 11.22
C GLN A 89 13.31 -13.27 10.41
N GLU A 90 13.84 -12.23 11.07
CA GLU A 90 14.62 -11.17 10.41
C GLU A 90 15.82 -11.75 9.67
N GLU A 91 16.63 -12.57 10.35
CA GLU A 91 17.80 -13.20 9.77
C GLU A 91 17.43 -14.14 8.60
N CYS A 92 16.36 -14.93 8.75
CA CYS A 92 15.86 -15.81 7.70
C CYS A 92 15.42 -15.02 6.47
N ALA A 93 14.64 -13.95 6.66
CA ALA A 93 14.17 -13.11 5.56
C ALA A 93 15.33 -12.43 4.83
N GLU A 94 16.32 -11.93 5.58
CA GLU A 94 17.52 -11.31 5.01
C GLU A 94 18.36 -12.34 4.22
N ASN A 95 18.55 -13.53 4.78
CA ASN A 95 19.27 -14.62 4.11
C ASN A 95 18.57 -15.04 2.81
N ILE A 96 17.24 -15.18 2.83
CA ILE A 96 16.45 -15.53 1.64
C ILE A 96 16.53 -14.42 0.59
N ALA A 97 16.29 -13.17 0.97
CA ALA A 97 16.27 -12.05 0.03
C ALA A 97 17.64 -11.81 -0.63
N ASN A 98 18.74 -12.04 0.09
CA ASN A 98 20.11 -11.90 -0.44
C ASN A 98 20.51 -12.97 -1.46
N LEU A 99 19.72 -14.03 -1.64
CA LEU A 99 19.96 -15.05 -2.67
C LEU A 99 19.75 -14.52 -4.10
N ILE A 100 19.07 -13.37 -4.25
CA ILE A 100 18.79 -12.76 -5.56
C ILE A 100 20.03 -12.25 -6.29
N HIS A 101 21.16 -12.05 -5.61
CA HIS A 101 22.35 -11.43 -6.20
C HIS A 101 23.17 -12.42 -7.04
N PHE A 102 22.82 -12.55 -8.32
CA PHE A 102 23.60 -13.28 -9.32
C PHE A 102 24.55 -12.36 -10.10
N PRO A 103 25.54 -12.93 -10.83
CA PRO A 103 26.43 -12.15 -11.69
C PRO A 103 25.69 -11.37 -12.80
N THR A 104 24.59 -11.92 -13.31
CA THR A 104 23.76 -11.30 -14.35
C THR A 104 22.34 -11.02 -13.83
N ILE A 105 21.67 -10.05 -14.44
CA ILE A 105 20.35 -9.61 -14.00
C ILE A 105 19.24 -10.63 -14.27
N ASN A 106 19.31 -11.37 -15.38
CA ASN A 106 18.27 -12.32 -15.79
C ASN A 106 17.92 -13.37 -14.72
N PRO A 107 18.88 -14.16 -14.17
CA PRO A 107 18.57 -15.11 -13.10
C PRO A 107 18.12 -14.41 -11.82
N SER A 108 18.59 -13.20 -11.54
CA SER A 108 18.15 -12.39 -10.39
C SER A 108 16.66 -12.04 -10.50
N LEU A 109 16.22 -11.53 -11.65
CA LEU A 109 14.81 -11.21 -11.90
C LEU A 109 13.94 -12.46 -12.03
N LEU A 110 14.49 -13.57 -12.53
CA LEU A 110 13.78 -14.85 -12.59
C LEU A 110 13.55 -15.43 -11.19
N PHE A 111 14.54 -15.34 -10.30
CA PHE A 111 14.41 -15.69 -8.89
C PHE A 111 13.35 -14.81 -8.21
N PHE A 112 13.36 -13.50 -8.47
CA PHE A 112 12.33 -12.58 -7.98
C PHE A 112 10.93 -12.94 -8.47
N LYS A 113 10.79 -13.20 -9.78
CA LYS A 113 9.53 -13.63 -10.41
C LYS A 113 8.97 -14.88 -9.76
N ALA A 114 9.79 -15.93 -9.64
CA ALA A 114 9.39 -17.18 -9.00
C ALA A 114 8.97 -16.97 -7.53
N GLY A 115 9.66 -16.09 -6.80
CA GLY A 115 9.30 -15.73 -5.44
C GLY A 115 7.93 -15.08 -5.33
N LEU A 116 7.63 -14.11 -6.21
CA LEU A 116 6.30 -13.47 -6.26
C LEU A 116 5.20 -14.47 -6.63
N ILE A 117 5.46 -15.40 -7.54
CA ILE A 117 4.49 -16.45 -7.91
C ILE A 117 4.19 -17.36 -6.72
N ILE A 118 5.22 -17.86 -6.03
CA ILE A 118 5.02 -18.70 -4.85
C ILE A 118 4.30 -17.94 -3.74
N MET A 119 4.68 -16.67 -3.49
CA MET A 119 3.96 -15.84 -2.53
C MET A 119 2.49 -15.70 -2.90
N ASN A 120 2.18 -15.39 -4.16
CA ASN A 120 0.81 -15.20 -4.61
C ASN A 120 -0.05 -16.47 -4.46
N ASN A 121 0.51 -17.63 -4.77
CA ASN A 121 -0.19 -18.92 -4.69
C ASN A 121 -0.46 -19.35 -3.24
N GLU A 122 0.52 -19.16 -2.35
CA GLU A 122 0.43 -19.63 -0.96
C GLU A 122 -0.16 -18.58 0.00
N TRP A 123 -0.32 -17.32 -0.44
CA TRP A 123 -0.66 -16.18 0.43
C TRP A 123 -1.92 -16.38 1.27
N ILE A 124 -2.97 -16.92 0.64
CA ILE A 124 -4.28 -17.13 1.28
C ILE A 124 -4.19 -18.20 2.38
N GLY A 125 -3.22 -19.12 2.27
CA GLY A 125 -2.97 -20.16 3.26
C GLY A 125 -2.19 -19.71 4.49
N ILE A 126 -1.69 -18.46 4.51
CA ILE A 126 -0.94 -17.91 5.64
C ILE A 126 -1.93 -17.45 6.73
N ASP A 127 -1.81 -18.01 7.92
CA ASP A 127 -2.60 -17.59 9.06
C ASP A 127 -2.11 -16.25 9.64
N GLN A 128 -2.97 -15.59 10.42
CA GLN A 128 -2.72 -14.26 10.96
C GLN A 128 -1.46 -14.19 11.83
N LEU A 129 -1.11 -15.25 12.57
CA LEU A 129 0.06 -15.25 13.46
C LEU A 129 1.39 -15.30 12.67
N ARG A 130 1.34 -15.70 11.39
CA ARG A 130 2.51 -15.79 10.50
C ARG A 130 2.58 -14.64 9.50
N LEU A 131 1.53 -13.84 9.35
CA LEU A 131 1.45 -12.86 8.26
C LEU A 131 2.59 -11.84 8.30
N ASP A 132 2.91 -11.28 9.47
CA ASP A 132 3.90 -10.20 9.61
C ASP A 132 5.29 -10.56 9.07
N LYS A 133 5.74 -11.78 9.32
CA LYS A 133 7.06 -12.23 8.84
C LYS A 133 7.08 -12.42 7.32
N PHE A 134 5.95 -12.79 6.71
CA PHE A 134 5.83 -12.86 5.25
C PHE A 134 5.72 -11.46 4.62
N LEU A 135 5.02 -10.52 5.26
CA LEU A 135 5.02 -9.10 4.86
C LEU A 135 6.44 -8.53 4.88
N MET A 136 7.23 -8.81 5.92
CA MET A 136 8.64 -8.44 6.01
C MET A 136 9.46 -9.09 4.89
N LEU A 137 9.28 -10.38 4.62
CA LEU A 137 10.01 -11.08 3.56
C LEU A 137 9.73 -10.46 2.18
N VAL A 138 8.47 -10.12 1.87
CA VAL A 138 8.12 -9.41 0.62
C VAL A 138 8.84 -8.06 0.53
N ARG A 139 8.91 -7.32 1.64
CA ARG A 139 9.65 -6.04 1.70
C ARG A 139 11.15 -6.22 1.43
N ARG A 140 11.79 -7.20 2.08
CA ARG A 140 13.21 -7.52 1.86
C ARG A 140 13.48 -7.98 0.43
N LEU A 141 12.59 -8.80 -0.13
CA LEU A 141 12.73 -9.32 -1.48
C LEU A 141 12.64 -8.20 -2.52
N LEU A 142 11.67 -7.30 -2.39
CA LEU A 142 11.56 -6.10 -3.24
C LEU A 142 12.81 -5.23 -3.14
N ARG A 143 13.26 -4.94 -1.92
CA ARG A 143 14.47 -4.14 -1.68
C ARG A 143 15.70 -4.72 -2.36
N GLN A 144 15.93 -6.03 -2.21
CA GLN A 144 17.10 -6.68 -2.81
C GLN A 144 16.99 -6.72 -4.35
N ALA A 145 15.78 -6.86 -4.91
CA ALA A 145 15.56 -6.71 -6.35
C ALA A 145 15.89 -5.30 -6.86
N LEU A 146 15.50 -4.26 -6.10
CA LEU A 146 15.87 -2.87 -6.40
C LEU A 146 17.37 -2.63 -6.28
N PHE A 147 18.08 -3.28 -5.33
CA PHE A 147 19.55 -3.21 -5.25
C PHE A 147 20.24 -3.83 -6.46
N VAL A 148 19.70 -4.93 -7.01
CA VAL A 148 20.20 -5.51 -8.27
C VAL A 148 20.08 -4.48 -9.40
N LEU A 149 18.95 -3.78 -9.50
CA LEU A 149 18.77 -2.70 -10.49
C LEU A 149 19.70 -1.52 -10.25
N LYS A 150 19.91 -1.11 -8.99
CA LYS A 150 20.83 -0.04 -8.61
C LYS A 150 22.27 -0.36 -8.99
N LYS A 151 22.72 -1.61 -8.80
CA LYS A 151 24.06 -2.07 -9.19
C LYS A 151 24.31 -1.88 -10.69
N ASN A 152 23.26 -2.04 -11.50
CA ASN A 152 23.29 -1.78 -12.95
C ASN A 152 22.87 -0.34 -13.29
N THR A 153 22.99 0.61 -12.35
CA THR A 153 22.69 2.04 -12.55
C THR A 153 21.27 2.33 -13.07
N PHE A 154 20.30 1.48 -12.74
CA PHE A 154 18.92 1.60 -13.22
C PHE A 154 18.84 1.70 -14.76
N ALA A 155 19.57 0.81 -15.45
CA ALA A 155 19.52 0.72 -16.90
C ALA A 155 18.08 0.57 -17.41
N HIS A 156 17.75 1.22 -18.53
CA HIS A 156 16.37 1.27 -19.04
C HIS A 156 15.78 -0.13 -19.28
N LYS A 157 16.55 -0.98 -19.96
CA LYS A 157 16.18 -2.38 -20.28
C LYS A 157 15.93 -3.20 -19.01
N ASP A 158 16.74 -2.98 -17.97
CA ASP A 158 16.65 -3.70 -16.71
C ASP A 158 15.38 -3.35 -15.94
N ILE A 159 14.99 -2.07 -15.93
CA ILE A 159 13.71 -1.62 -15.38
C ILE A 159 12.54 -2.19 -16.17
N GLU A 160 12.62 -2.25 -17.50
CA GLU A 160 11.57 -2.83 -18.33
C GLU A 160 11.38 -4.33 -18.09
N MET A 161 12.48 -5.08 -17.94
CA MET A 161 12.43 -6.49 -17.53
C MET A 161 11.81 -6.65 -16.15
N PHE A 162 12.19 -5.81 -15.19
CA PHE A 162 11.59 -5.81 -13.85
C PHE A 162 10.08 -5.49 -13.89
N ASN A 163 9.67 -4.48 -14.66
CA ASN A 163 8.26 -4.14 -14.84
C ASN A 163 7.47 -5.28 -15.51
N SER A 164 8.06 -5.96 -16.49
CA SER A 164 7.45 -7.15 -17.11
C SER A 164 7.25 -8.28 -16.10
N VAL A 165 8.20 -8.48 -15.17
CA VAL A 165 8.03 -9.41 -14.04
C VAL A 165 6.85 -8.98 -13.17
N LEU A 166 6.72 -7.71 -12.82
CA LEU A 166 5.58 -7.23 -12.03
C LEU A 166 4.24 -7.42 -12.74
N SER A 167 4.14 -7.01 -14.01
CA SER A 167 2.91 -7.14 -14.82
C SER A 167 2.53 -8.60 -15.10
N SER A 168 3.45 -9.55 -14.96
CA SER A 168 3.16 -10.99 -15.12
C SER A 168 2.91 -11.73 -13.80
N THR A 169 3.08 -11.09 -12.64
CA THR A 169 3.00 -11.75 -11.33
C THR A 169 2.01 -11.09 -10.37
N ILE A 170 2.37 -9.92 -9.81
CA ILE A 170 1.59 -9.26 -8.76
C ILE A 170 0.73 -8.12 -9.30
N LEU A 171 1.18 -7.42 -10.35
CA LEU A 171 0.48 -6.33 -11.02
C LEU A 171 -0.18 -6.79 -12.33
N ILE A 172 -0.70 -8.02 -12.36
CA ILE A 172 -1.38 -8.58 -13.54
C ILE A 172 -2.54 -7.66 -13.94
N PRO A 173 -2.55 -7.08 -15.16
CA PRO A 173 -3.59 -6.12 -15.56
C PRO A 173 -4.99 -6.73 -15.46
N CYS A 174 -5.18 -7.89 -16.09
CA CYS A 174 -6.41 -8.68 -16.01
C CYS A 174 -6.16 -9.96 -15.22
N GLY A 175 -6.48 -9.94 -13.93
CA GLY A 175 -6.26 -11.07 -13.02
C GLY A 175 -6.51 -10.71 -11.57
N ALA A 176 -6.67 -11.74 -10.74
CA ALA A 176 -6.91 -11.62 -9.31
C ALA A 176 -5.75 -12.26 -8.52
N PRO A 177 -4.62 -11.54 -8.33
CA PRO A 177 -3.64 -11.94 -7.34
C PRO A 177 -4.26 -11.88 -5.93
N ALA A 178 -3.61 -12.50 -4.95
CA ALA A 178 -3.95 -12.36 -3.55
C ALA A 178 -4.00 -10.87 -3.16
N LEU A 179 -5.21 -10.38 -2.86
CA LEU A 179 -5.46 -8.95 -2.72
C LEU A 179 -4.60 -8.32 -1.62
N SER A 180 -4.45 -8.98 -0.47
CA SER A 180 -3.63 -8.47 0.64
C SER A 180 -2.15 -8.39 0.29
N LEU A 181 -1.62 -9.34 -0.48
CA LEU A 181 -0.24 -9.29 -1.01
C LEU A 181 -0.06 -8.09 -1.95
N LEU A 182 -1.00 -7.92 -2.89
CA LEU A 182 -0.99 -6.79 -3.83
C LEU A 182 -1.04 -5.43 -3.10
N MET A 183 -1.95 -5.29 -2.14
CA MET A 183 -2.08 -4.06 -1.36
C MET A 183 -0.79 -3.75 -0.59
N HIS A 184 -0.20 -4.74 0.09
CA HIS A 184 1.08 -4.60 0.77
C HIS A 184 2.20 -4.19 -0.19
N PHE A 185 2.30 -4.86 -1.34
CA PHE A 185 3.32 -4.55 -2.34
C PHE A 185 3.23 -3.11 -2.84
N ILE A 186 2.01 -2.61 -3.09
CA ILE A 186 1.76 -1.21 -3.47
C ILE A 186 2.18 -0.23 -2.38
N GLU A 187 1.93 -0.55 -1.10
CA GLU A 187 2.27 0.32 0.04
C GLU A 187 3.77 0.55 0.15
N ILE A 188 4.55 -0.54 0.07
CA ILE A 188 5.98 -0.49 0.33
C ILE A 188 6.80 -0.03 -0.89
N PHE A 189 6.23 -0.04 -2.10
CA PHE A 189 7.02 0.09 -3.32
C PHE A 189 7.80 1.40 -3.40
N MET A 190 7.13 2.53 -3.19
CA MET A 190 7.76 3.84 -3.30
C MET A 190 8.74 4.11 -2.15
N GLU A 191 8.45 3.60 -0.95
CA GLU A 191 9.34 3.71 0.21
C GLU A 191 10.65 2.95 -0.04
N GLU A 192 10.57 1.71 -0.53
CA GLU A 192 11.75 0.89 -0.82
C GLU A 192 12.55 1.45 -2.01
N LEU A 193 11.89 1.98 -3.03
CA LEU A 193 12.56 2.67 -4.13
C LEU A 193 13.33 3.91 -3.65
N ALA A 194 12.72 4.73 -2.78
CA ALA A 194 13.36 5.89 -2.17
C ALA A 194 14.58 5.51 -1.33
N LYS A 195 14.41 4.52 -0.44
CA LYS A 195 15.48 3.98 0.43
C LYS A 195 16.66 3.45 -0.39
N VAL A 196 16.40 2.61 -1.38
CA VAL A 196 17.46 1.98 -2.19
C VAL A 196 18.16 3.01 -3.07
N SER A 197 17.41 3.91 -3.71
CA SER A 197 18.01 4.93 -4.59
C SER A 197 18.73 6.04 -3.84
N GLU A 198 18.52 6.20 -2.53
CA GLU A 198 18.99 7.35 -1.74
C GLU A 198 18.50 8.69 -2.33
N GLY A 199 17.38 8.69 -3.06
CA GLY A 199 16.89 9.84 -3.83
C GLY A 199 17.71 10.16 -5.10
N LYS A 200 18.83 9.46 -5.33
CA LYS A 200 19.74 9.63 -6.48
C LYS A 200 19.28 8.81 -7.69
N ILE A 201 18.05 9.03 -8.13
CA ILE A 201 17.48 8.40 -9.32
C ILE A 201 17.01 9.46 -10.32
N HIS A 202 17.34 9.24 -11.59
CA HIS A 202 16.93 10.18 -12.65
C HIS A 202 15.39 10.20 -12.78
N PRO A 203 14.75 11.38 -12.91
CA PRO A 203 13.30 11.53 -12.97
C PRO A 203 12.59 10.64 -13.99
N GLU A 204 13.22 10.42 -15.15
CA GLU A 204 12.67 9.54 -16.20
C GLU A 204 12.58 8.08 -15.76
N LYS A 205 13.53 7.60 -14.95
CA LYS A 205 13.53 6.22 -14.46
C LYS A 205 12.39 5.99 -13.48
N VAL A 206 12.06 6.99 -12.65
CA VAL A 206 10.87 6.95 -11.80
C VAL A 206 9.62 6.81 -12.66
N CYS A 207 9.49 7.57 -13.75
CA CYS A 207 8.37 7.42 -14.68
C CYS A 207 8.27 6.00 -15.30
N LEU A 208 9.41 5.33 -15.54
CA LEU A 208 9.41 3.94 -16.02
C LEU A 208 8.87 2.98 -14.96
N PHE A 209 9.28 3.08 -13.70
CA PHE A 209 8.77 2.24 -12.62
C PHE A 209 7.27 2.37 -12.40
N LEU A 210 6.66 3.50 -12.78
CA LEU A 210 5.22 3.72 -12.63
C LEU A 210 4.37 2.98 -13.68
N LYS A 211 4.94 2.57 -14.82
CA LYS A 211 4.21 1.91 -15.92
C LYS A 211 3.28 0.76 -15.45
N PRO A 212 3.76 -0.27 -14.73
CA PRO A 212 2.91 -1.40 -14.34
C PRO A 212 1.78 -0.98 -13.38
N PHE A 213 1.97 0.06 -12.56
CA PHE A 213 0.92 0.59 -11.70
C PHE A 213 -0.15 1.35 -12.48
N ILE A 214 0.25 2.09 -13.53
CA ILE A 214 -0.68 2.77 -14.44
C ILE A 214 -1.51 1.75 -15.21
N GLU A 215 -0.88 0.71 -15.76
CA GLU A 215 -1.56 -0.39 -16.45
C GLU A 215 -2.56 -1.11 -15.53
N LYS A 216 -2.14 -1.43 -14.31
CA LYS A 216 -3.03 -2.05 -13.31
C LYS A 216 -4.18 -1.13 -12.92
N LEU A 217 -3.92 0.16 -12.74
CA LEU A 217 -4.94 1.16 -12.43
C LEU A 217 -5.96 1.29 -13.57
N ALA A 218 -5.50 1.27 -14.83
CA ALA A 218 -6.34 1.41 -16.01
C ALA A 218 -7.32 0.24 -16.18
N THR A 219 -6.89 -0.97 -15.83
CA THR A 219 -7.61 -2.23 -16.06
C THR A 219 -8.46 -2.70 -14.87
N THR A 220 -8.27 -2.11 -13.69
CA THR A 220 -8.98 -2.51 -12.48
C THR A 220 -10.39 -1.89 -12.40
N GLY A 221 -11.37 -2.69 -11.96
CA GLY A 221 -12.73 -2.23 -11.62
C GLY A 221 -12.99 -2.01 -10.12
N ASP A 222 -12.11 -2.53 -9.25
CA ASP A 222 -12.21 -2.39 -7.80
C ASP A 222 -11.81 -0.97 -7.34
N GLY A 223 -12.79 -0.26 -6.77
CA GLY A 223 -12.59 1.09 -6.23
C GLY A 223 -11.61 1.14 -5.06
N ARG A 224 -11.49 0.06 -4.28
CA ARG A 224 -10.55 -0.02 -3.15
C ARG A 224 -9.12 -0.03 -3.66
N LEU A 225 -8.82 -0.92 -4.61
CA LEU A 225 -7.51 -0.99 -5.24
C LEU A 225 -7.13 0.29 -5.99
N ILE A 226 -8.09 0.91 -6.71
CA ILE A 226 -7.90 2.23 -7.34
C ILE A 226 -7.49 3.29 -6.31
N ALA A 227 -8.22 3.38 -5.19
CA ALA A 227 -7.92 4.35 -4.12
C ALA A 227 -6.56 4.07 -3.47
N HIS A 228 -6.19 2.79 -3.35
CA HIS A 228 -4.92 2.34 -2.79
C HIS A 228 -3.71 2.73 -3.65
N ILE A 229 -3.75 2.40 -4.94
CA ILE A 229 -2.72 2.80 -5.91
C ILE A 229 -2.60 4.32 -5.93
N ARG A 230 -3.73 5.05 -5.96
CA ARG A 230 -3.74 6.51 -5.87
C ARG A 230 -3.00 7.02 -4.64
N LYS A 231 -3.23 6.42 -3.46
CA LYS A 231 -2.68 6.87 -2.18
C LYS A 231 -1.17 6.61 -2.09
N PHE A 232 -0.76 5.36 -2.32
CA PHE A 232 0.61 4.93 -2.01
C PHE A 232 1.60 5.14 -3.15
N ILE A 233 1.12 5.27 -4.40
CA ILE A 233 2.00 5.55 -5.54
C ILE A 233 1.96 7.04 -5.87
N PHE A 234 0.81 7.54 -6.33
CA PHE A 234 0.74 8.89 -6.90
C PHE A 234 0.67 9.99 -5.83
N THR A 235 -0.19 9.84 -4.83
CA THR A 235 -0.29 10.83 -3.74
C THR A 235 0.98 10.88 -2.91
N TYR A 236 1.66 9.74 -2.73
CA TYR A 236 3.00 9.69 -2.14
C TYR A 236 3.98 10.60 -2.89
N LEU A 237 4.11 10.44 -4.21
CA LEU A 237 4.98 11.28 -5.03
C LEU A 237 4.61 12.77 -4.94
N ILE A 238 3.32 13.10 -4.98
CA ILE A 238 2.85 14.48 -4.87
C ILE A 238 3.23 15.09 -3.52
N ARG A 239 3.02 14.37 -2.42
CA ARG A 239 3.35 14.83 -1.06
C ARG A 239 4.85 14.98 -0.84
N GLN A 240 5.65 14.12 -1.44
CA GLN A 240 7.11 14.16 -1.38
C GLN A 240 7.72 15.17 -2.36
N SER A 241 6.93 15.86 -3.20
CA SER A 241 7.47 16.93 -4.05
C SER A 241 7.86 18.17 -3.24
N ASP A 242 8.71 19.04 -3.79
CA ASP A 242 9.08 20.29 -3.12
C ASP A 242 7.83 21.10 -2.73
N LEU A 243 6.89 21.25 -3.66
CA LEU A 243 5.58 21.88 -3.42
C LEU A 243 4.79 21.21 -2.29
N GLY A 244 4.96 19.90 -2.10
CA GLY A 244 4.33 19.15 -1.02
C GLY A 244 4.91 19.48 0.34
N PHE A 245 6.24 19.56 0.45
CA PHE A 245 6.90 20.03 1.66
C PHE A 245 6.55 21.49 1.98
N GLU A 246 6.52 22.35 0.97
CA GLU A 246 6.10 23.74 1.14
C GLU A 246 4.66 23.85 1.62
N TYR A 247 3.75 23.09 1.03
CA TYR A 247 2.36 23.04 1.47
C TYR A 247 2.25 22.57 2.92
N GLN A 248 2.98 21.51 3.29
CA GLN A 248 2.94 20.96 4.64
C GLN A 248 3.45 21.98 5.68
N ALA A 249 4.59 22.62 5.41
CA ALA A 249 5.14 23.67 6.28
C ALA A 249 4.16 24.86 6.43
N LYS A 250 3.57 25.32 5.32
CA LYS A 250 2.53 26.37 5.37
C LYS A 250 1.30 25.92 6.14
N TYR A 251 0.88 24.67 5.97
CA TYR A 251 -0.31 24.12 6.64
C TYR A 251 -0.10 24.01 8.15
N ASP A 252 1.08 23.58 8.58
CA ASP A 252 1.40 23.46 10.00
C ASP A 252 1.47 24.83 10.67
N ALA A 253 2.06 25.83 10.01
CA ALA A 253 2.04 27.21 10.49
C ALA A 253 0.61 27.80 10.50
N TRP A 254 -0.17 27.55 9.45
CA TRP A 254 -1.58 27.99 9.35
C TRP A 254 -2.45 27.35 10.45
N LYS A 255 -2.19 26.09 10.80
CA LYS A 255 -2.85 25.39 11.91
C LYS A 255 -2.47 25.97 13.26
N GLN A 256 -1.19 26.29 13.50
CA GLN A 256 -0.74 26.94 14.74
C GLN A 256 -1.41 28.29 14.96
N GLN A 257 -1.70 29.03 13.88
CA GLN A 257 -2.39 30.32 13.92
C GLN A 257 -3.94 30.19 13.98
N GLY A 258 -4.50 28.98 14.02
CA GLY A 258 -5.95 28.79 14.09
C GLY A 258 -6.68 28.96 12.75
N PHE A 259 -6.01 28.68 11.63
CA PHE A 259 -6.54 28.74 10.27
C PHE A 259 -7.07 30.11 9.79
N PRO A 260 -6.30 31.22 9.92
CA PRO A 260 -6.73 32.52 9.41
C PRO A 260 -6.84 32.53 7.88
N GLY A 261 -8.01 32.83 7.32
CA GLY A 261 -8.20 33.08 5.89
C GLY A 261 -7.78 31.92 4.96
N SER A 262 -6.78 32.14 4.12
CA SER A 262 -6.32 31.22 3.06
C SER A 262 -4.87 30.80 3.30
N ILE A 263 -4.53 29.54 3.04
CA ILE A 263 -3.15 29.04 3.15
C ILE A 263 -2.18 29.79 2.22
N ASP A 264 -2.70 30.26 1.08
CA ASP A 264 -1.91 31.01 0.09
C ASP A 264 -1.41 32.36 0.65
N SER A 265 -2.05 32.90 1.69
CA SER A 265 -1.63 34.11 2.39
C SER A 265 -0.42 33.88 3.31
N MET A 266 -0.09 32.63 3.61
CA MET A 266 1.08 32.30 4.42
C MET A 266 2.36 32.48 3.61
N GLN A 267 3.18 33.45 4.02
CA GLN A 267 4.51 33.69 3.46
C GLN A 267 5.58 33.06 4.34
N LYS A 268 6.64 32.54 3.70
CA LYS A 268 7.86 32.15 4.41
C LYS A 268 8.57 33.45 4.80
N ILE A 269 8.88 33.61 6.08
CA ILE A 269 9.78 34.66 6.54
C ILE A 269 11.18 34.05 6.46
N PRO A 270 12.10 34.57 5.63
CA PRO A 270 13.50 34.17 5.72
C PRO A 270 13.99 34.61 7.10
N LEU A 271 14.47 33.66 7.91
CA LEU A 271 15.24 33.98 9.10
C LEU A 271 16.63 34.44 8.63
N ASP A 272 17.16 35.51 9.22
CA ASP A 272 18.53 35.96 8.95
C ASP A 272 19.51 34.83 9.29
N ASP A 273 20.57 34.73 8.49
CA ASP A 273 21.55 33.62 8.53
C ASP A 273 22.16 33.40 9.92
N ASP A 274 22.20 34.43 10.77
CA ASP A 274 22.73 34.39 12.13
C ASP A 274 21.89 33.57 13.13
N GLU A 275 20.59 33.32 12.87
CA GLU A 275 19.75 32.43 13.71
C GLU A 275 19.76 30.96 13.21
N MET A 276 20.22 30.69 11.99
CA MET A 276 20.32 29.33 11.43
C MET A 276 21.57 28.57 11.89
N MET A 277 22.58 29.27 12.45
CA MET A 277 23.84 28.68 12.93
C MET A 277 23.72 27.86 14.23
N SER A 278 22.50 27.59 14.71
CA SER A 278 22.25 26.82 15.94
C SER A 278 21.63 25.44 15.71
N ALA A 279 21.39 25.03 14.46
CA ALA A 279 20.84 23.72 14.12
C ALA A 279 21.90 22.85 13.43
N ASP A 280 22.74 22.22 14.26
CA ASP A 280 23.52 21.02 13.97
C ASP A 280 24.25 21.01 12.61
N GLU A 281 25.37 21.73 12.53
CA GLU A 281 26.51 21.34 11.67
C GLU A 281 27.18 20.05 12.21
N ASP A 282 26.39 19.03 12.53
CA ASP A 282 26.89 17.68 12.62
C ASP A 282 26.97 17.11 11.19
N GLU A 283 28.05 17.46 10.50
CA GLU A 283 28.68 16.63 9.46
C GLU A 283 29.18 15.28 10.04
N GLN A 284 28.47 14.72 11.03
CA GLN A 284 28.71 13.38 11.55
C GLN A 284 28.16 12.37 10.56
N GLU A 285 29.05 11.99 9.64
CA GLU A 285 29.15 10.65 9.09
C GLU A 285 27.86 10.11 8.44
N LYS A 286 27.83 10.13 7.10
CA LYS A 286 27.00 9.25 6.25
C LYS A 286 27.34 7.75 6.46
N ARG A 287 27.52 7.30 7.69
CA ARG A 287 27.67 5.90 8.08
C ARG A 287 26.28 5.27 8.10
N ASN A 288 26.02 4.45 7.10
CA ASN A 288 25.07 3.33 7.08
C ASN A 288 23.93 3.39 8.12
N LYS A 289 23.02 4.37 8.02
CA LYS A 289 21.78 4.36 8.81
C LYS A 289 20.99 3.08 8.45
N PRO A 290 20.52 2.31 9.43
CA PRO A 290 19.77 1.08 9.15
C PRO A 290 18.47 1.42 8.40
N LEU A 291 18.22 0.73 7.29
CA LEU A 291 17.02 0.97 6.47
C LEU A 291 15.70 0.62 7.18
N ASP A 292 15.77 -0.30 8.14
CA ASP A 292 14.69 -0.55 9.09
C ASP A 292 15.33 -0.62 10.49
N PRO A 293 15.31 0.49 11.25
CA PRO A 293 15.73 0.47 12.63
C PRO A 293 14.81 -0.46 13.42
N ARG A 294 15.41 -1.24 14.32
CA ARG A 294 14.67 -2.04 15.30
C ARG A 294 13.99 -1.10 16.30
N ALA A 295 13.08 -1.66 17.11
CA ALA A 295 12.30 -0.92 18.09
C ALA A 295 13.12 0.14 18.86
N GLY A 296 12.60 1.36 18.87
CA GLY A 296 13.24 2.57 19.39
C GLY A 296 12.62 3.79 18.71
N ARG A 297 12.69 4.98 19.35
CA ARG A 297 12.25 6.25 18.73
C ARG A 297 13.30 6.74 17.73
N VAL A 298 13.61 5.92 16.73
CA VAL A 298 14.56 6.24 15.67
C VAL A 298 13.77 6.55 14.42
N ASP A 299 13.89 7.79 13.95
CA ASP A 299 13.22 8.22 12.73
C ASP A 299 13.87 7.58 11.50
N VAL A 300 13.03 7.04 10.62
CA VAL A 300 13.45 6.54 9.31
C VAL A 300 13.39 7.69 8.33
N GLU A 301 14.55 8.22 7.95
CA GLU A 301 14.65 9.19 6.87
C GLU A 301 14.36 8.50 5.53
N ILE A 302 13.29 8.94 4.86
CA ILE A 302 12.94 8.47 3.52
C ILE A 302 13.35 9.54 2.51
N PRO A 303 14.33 9.27 1.64
CA PRO A 303 14.80 10.24 0.66
C PRO A 303 13.73 10.67 -0.33
N GLN A 304 13.81 11.92 -0.77
CA GLN A 304 12.93 12.46 -1.80
C GLN A 304 13.20 11.83 -3.17
N LEU A 305 12.14 11.42 -3.88
CA LEU A 305 12.22 10.97 -5.26
C LEU A 305 11.87 12.11 -6.22
N ARG A 306 12.83 12.48 -7.08
CA ARG A 306 12.60 13.46 -8.17
C ARG A 306 11.88 12.79 -9.34
N PHE A 307 10.92 13.48 -9.94
CA PHE A 307 10.12 12.95 -11.05
C PHE A 307 9.73 14.05 -12.05
N SER A 308 9.38 13.66 -13.28
CA SER A 308 8.88 14.59 -14.31
C SER A 308 7.35 14.61 -14.33
N PRO A 309 6.69 15.68 -13.84
CA PRO A 309 5.23 15.71 -13.74
C PRO A 309 4.55 15.63 -15.12
N LYS A 310 5.13 16.28 -16.14
CA LYS A 310 4.60 16.28 -17.51
C LYS A 310 4.60 14.87 -18.11
N THR A 311 5.71 14.14 -17.97
CA THR A 311 5.84 12.77 -18.47
C THR A 311 4.85 11.83 -17.79
N ILE A 312 4.66 11.94 -16.47
CA ILE A 312 3.68 11.15 -15.73
C ILE A 312 2.25 11.46 -16.22
N ALA A 313 1.91 12.73 -16.38
CA ALA A 313 0.59 13.14 -16.88
C ALA A 313 0.31 12.59 -18.28
N SER A 314 1.29 12.66 -19.20
CA SER A 314 1.18 12.09 -20.54
C SER A 314 0.97 10.56 -20.51
N ASN A 315 1.75 9.83 -19.70
CA ASN A 315 1.62 8.39 -19.57
C ASN A 315 0.24 7.98 -19.01
N LEU A 316 -0.27 8.71 -18.01
CA LEU A 316 -1.61 8.46 -17.46
C LEU A 316 -2.72 8.64 -18.50
N LEU A 317 -2.60 9.66 -19.36
CA LEU A 317 -3.58 9.92 -20.42
C LEU A 317 -3.49 8.91 -21.56
N GLN A 318 -2.29 8.41 -21.88
CA GLN A 318 -2.10 7.38 -22.90
C GLN A 318 -2.87 6.09 -22.55
N HIS A 319 -2.84 5.67 -21.28
CA HIS A 319 -3.53 4.47 -20.79
C HIS A 319 -5.02 4.68 -20.47
N LYS A 320 -5.56 5.89 -20.67
CA LYS A 320 -6.98 6.20 -20.41
C LYS A 320 -7.94 5.45 -21.33
N PHE A 321 -7.53 5.20 -22.57
CA PHE A 321 -8.38 4.58 -23.60
C PHE A 321 -8.06 3.11 -23.84
N ASP A 322 -7.43 2.44 -22.87
CA ASP A 322 -7.19 1.00 -22.95
C ASP A 322 -8.53 0.25 -23.07
N LYS A 323 -8.56 -0.79 -23.92
CA LYS A 323 -9.76 -1.56 -24.26
C LYS A 323 -10.48 -2.15 -23.03
N ASN A 324 -9.71 -2.47 -21.99
CA ASN A 324 -10.20 -3.08 -20.75
C ASN A 324 -10.47 -2.04 -19.64
N SER A 325 -10.51 -0.75 -19.97
CA SER A 325 -10.62 0.29 -18.96
C SER A 325 -12.05 0.51 -18.46
N THR A 326 -12.21 0.69 -17.15
CA THR A 326 -13.50 0.99 -16.51
C THR A 326 -13.74 2.49 -16.38
N THR A 327 -15.00 2.93 -16.28
CA THR A 327 -15.33 4.36 -16.09
C THR A 327 -14.68 4.93 -14.83
N LYS A 328 -14.61 4.16 -13.74
CA LYS A 328 -13.95 4.56 -12.48
C LYS A 328 -12.45 4.76 -12.69
N ALA A 329 -11.79 3.83 -13.39
CA ALA A 329 -10.37 3.92 -13.73
C ALA A 329 -10.07 5.14 -14.63
N ARG A 330 -10.86 5.35 -15.70
CA ARG A 330 -10.70 6.51 -16.60
C ARG A 330 -10.85 7.85 -15.89
N ASN A 331 -11.84 7.95 -14.99
CA ASN A 331 -12.02 9.15 -14.18
C ASN A 331 -10.81 9.37 -13.27
N MET A 332 -10.30 8.31 -12.64
CA MET A 332 -9.12 8.41 -11.78
C MET A 332 -7.86 8.82 -12.56
N LEU A 333 -7.60 8.22 -13.71
CA LEU A 333 -6.48 8.58 -14.58
C LEU A 333 -6.54 10.05 -15.00
N THR A 334 -7.74 10.55 -15.32
CA THR A 334 -7.97 11.97 -15.67
C THR A 334 -7.65 12.88 -14.48
N VAL A 335 -8.18 12.56 -13.30
CA VAL A 335 -7.92 13.33 -12.06
C VAL A 335 -6.43 13.35 -11.73
N LEU A 336 -5.74 12.22 -11.81
CA LEU A 336 -4.30 12.14 -11.56
C LEU A 336 -3.50 12.97 -12.58
N ALA A 337 -3.83 12.87 -13.87
CA ALA A 337 -3.16 13.65 -14.91
C ALA A 337 -3.32 15.17 -14.68
N GLU A 338 -4.52 15.62 -14.27
CA GLU A 338 -4.76 17.02 -13.89
C GLU A 338 -3.94 17.44 -12.67
N GLN A 339 -3.80 16.58 -11.65
CA GLN A 339 -2.98 16.86 -10.48
C GLN A 339 -1.50 17.02 -10.84
N PHE A 340 -0.94 16.14 -11.66
CA PHE A 340 0.44 16.26 -12.14
C PHE A 340 0.64 17.47 -13.06
N ASN A 341 -0.35 17.83 -13.88
CA ASN A 341 -0.33 19.06 -14.67
C ASN A 341 -0.36 20.33 -13.80
N LYS A 342 -1.05 20.31 -12.65
CA LYS A 342 -1.02 21.42 -11.67
C LYS A 342 0.38 21.56 -11.04
N ILE A 343 1.01 20.44 -10.69
CA ILE A 343 2.40 20.43 -10.18
C ILE A 343 3.36 20.97 -11.23
N ALA A 344 3.19 20.59 -12.50
CA ALA A 344 3.99 21.13 -13.61
C ALA A 344 3.86 22.65 -13.77
N LYS A 345 2.76 23.24 -13.28
CA LYS A 345 2.50 24.69 -13.26
C LYS A 345 2.92 25.36 -11.94
N GLY A 346 3.52 24.63 -11.01
CA GLY A 346 3.92 25.16 -9.69
C GLY A 346 2.77 25.25 -8.67
N VAL A 347 1.60 24.67 -8.95
CA VAL A 347 0.43 24.74 -8.05
C VAL A 347 0.25 23.41 -7.33
N TYR A 348 0.30 23.42 -6.00
CA TYR A 348 0.03 22.22 -5.21
C TYR A 348 -1.44 21.78 -5.36
N PRO A 349 -1.70 20.51 -5.76
CA PRO A 349 -3.05 20.08 -6.13
C PRO A 349 -3.87 19.45 -5.00
N LEU A 350 -3.25 19.13 -3.86
CA LEU A 350 -3.91 18.46 -2.73
C LEU A 350 -4.14 19.41 -1.55
N GLY A 351 -4.94 18.97 -0.60
CA GLY A 351 -5.13 19.66 0.68
C GLY A 351 -6.17 20.78 0.67
N VAL A 352 -6.49 21.26 1.87
CA VAL A 352 -7.42 22.38 2.09
C VAL A 352 -6.67 23.68 1.79
N LYS A 353 -7.28 24.55 1.00
CA LYS A 353 -6.71 25.87 0.66
C LYS A 353 -7.33 27.01 1.47
N LYS A 354 -8.59 26.85 1.86
CA LYS A 354 -9.36 27.83 2.62
C LYS A 354 -10.24 27.09 3.61
N VAL A 355 -10.25 27.53 4.86
CA VAL A 355 -11.33 27.18 5.78
C VAL A 355 -12.40 28.24 5.56
N VAL A 356 -13.61 27.81 5.20
CA VAL A 356 -14.74 28.74 5.21
C VAL A 356 -14.95 29.06 6.67
N ASP A 357 -14.63 30.30 7.07
CA ASP A 357 -15.16 30.85 8.30
C ASP A 357 -16.67 30.70 8.18
N ARG A 358 -17.21 29.70 8.88
CA ARG A 358 -18.57 29.82 9.37
C ARG A 358 -18.47 31.03 10.28
N LYS A 359 -18.65 32.24 9.72
CA LYS A 359 -19.20 33.35 10.47
C LYS A 359 -20.23 32.68 11.36
N LYS A 360 -20.14 32.86 12.68
CA LYS A 360 -21.30 32.55 13.53
C LYS A 360 -22.43 33.18 12.76
N ASP A 361 -23.25 32.38 12.09
CA ASP A 361 -24.52 32.87 11.65
C ASP A 361 -25.03 33.42 12.97
N GLU A 362 -25.19 34.73 13.03
CA GLU A 362 -25.99 35.34 14.06
C GLU A 362 -27.38 34.75 13.78
N TYR A 363 -27.57 33.49 14.19
CA TYR A 363 -28.85 32.95 14.52
C TYR A 363 -29.33 34.00 15.49
N ASP A 364 -30.23 34.84 15.01
CA ASP A 364 -30.94 35.80 15.81
C ASP A 364 -31.48 35.01 17.01
N MET A 365 -30.74 35.07 18.13
CA MET A 365 -30.97 34.35 19.39
C MET A 365 -32.16 34.96 20.12
N SER A 366 -33.06 35.64 19.40
CA SER A 366 -34.40 35.88 19.89
C SER A 366 -35.05 34.53 20.14
N ILE A 367 -35.17 34.17 21.43
CA ILE A 367 -35.88 32.99 21.92
C ILE A 367 -37.20 32.82 21.16
N ARG A 368 -37.93 33.93 20.96
CA ARG A 368 -39.21 33.98 20.26
C ARG A 368 -39.15 33.49 18.80
N LYS A 369 -38.10 33.85 18.06
CA LYS A 369 -37.91 33.40 16.67
C LYS A 369 -37.48 31.94 16.60
N ALA A 370 -36.62 31.50 17.52
CA ALA A 370 -36.23 30.09 17.64
C ALA A 370 -37.44 29.20 17.99
N THR A 371 -38.24 29.60 18.98
CA THR A 371 -39.47 28.89 19.37
C THR A 371 -40.47 28.81 18.21
N ASN A 372 -40.66 29.90 17.45
CA ASN A 372 -41.56 29.89 16.29
C ASN A 372 -41.06 28.99 15.15
N ARG A 373 -39.74 28.92 14.92
CA ARG A 373 -39.16 27.97 13.95
C ARG A 373 -39.37 26.53 14.39
N LEU A 374 -39.20 26.24 15.68
CA LEU A 374 -39.39 24.91 16.25
C LEU A 374 -40.86 24.48 16.18
N VAL A 375 -41.81 25.36 16.50
CA VAL A 375 -43.26 25.12 16.35
C VAL A 375 -43.63 24.86 14.88
N LYS A 376 -43.11 25.65 13.94
CA LYS A 376 -43.37 25.43 12.50
C LYS A 376 -42.76 24.12 12.01
N PHE A 377 -41.59 23.74 12.53
CA PHE A 377 -40.94 22.48 12.20
C PHE A 377 -41.73 21.28 12.76
N GLU A 378 -42.17 21.33 14.01
CA GLU A 378 -43.06 20.33 14.60
C GLU A 378 -44.38 20.18 13.83
N GLN A 379 -45.03 21.30 13.46
CA GLN A 379 -46.25 21.29 12.65
C GLN A 379 -46.04 20.65 11.27
N LYS A 380 -44.85 20.81 10.69
CA LYS A 380 -44.49 20.21 9.41
C LYS A 380 -44.21 18.71 9.54
N LEU A 381 -43.67 18.27 10.68
CA LEU A 381 -43.42 16.86 11.01
C LEU A 381 -44.68 16.08 11.36
N LEU A 382 -45.62 16.71 12.07
CA LEU A 382 -46.85 16.06 12.55
C LEU A 382 -47.98 15.97 11.50
N GLY A 383 -47.81 16.61 10.33
CA GLY A 383 -48.87 16.74 9.33
C GLY A 383 -49.99 17.67 9.81
N LYS A 384 -50.75 18.26 8.88
CA LYS A 384 -51.66 19.40 9.17
C LYS A 384 -52.80 19.13 10.17
N ASP A 385 -53.03 17.90 10.64
CA ASP A 385 -54.28 17.54 11.34
C ASP A 385 -54.15 16.93 12.75
N ARG A 386 -53.04 17.15 13.47
CA ARG A 386 -52.99 16.81 14.90
C ARG A 386 -52.60 17.99 15.78
N LYS A 387 -53.60 18.83 16.10
CA LYS A 387 -53.51 19.81 17.21
C LYS A 387 -53.37 19.06 18.54
N ARG A 388 -52.20 19.09 19.17
CA ARG A 388 -52.07 18.77 20.59
C ARG A 388 -52.86 19.80 21.42
N LYS A 389 -53.73 19.30 22.30
CA LYS A 389 -54.44 20.08 23.33
C LYS A 389 -53.37 20.73 24.21
N ARG A 390 -53.14 22.04 24.06
CA ARG A 390 -52.21 22.80 24.91
C ARG A 390 -52.84 22.93 26.30
N GLU A 391 -52.30 22.26 27.30
CA GLU A 391 -52.45 22.71 28.69
C GLU A 391 -51.66 24.01 28.82
N LYS A 392 -52.38 25.10 29.15
CA LYS A 392 -51.80 26.40 29.42
C LYS A 392 -51.11 26.36 30.78
N ASN A 393 -49.80 26.16 30.79
CA ASN A 393 -48.98 26.64 31.90
C ASN A 393 -48.29 27.92 31.43
N ALA A 394 -48.77 29.05 31.95
CA ALA A 394 -48.17 30.36 31.77
C ALA A 394 -46.79 30.36 32.48
N ILE A 395 -45.77 30.85 31.78
CA ILE A 395 -44.48 31.16 32.37
C ILE A 395 -44.51 32.68 32.58
N ASP A 396 -44.45 33.11 33.84
CA ASP A 396 -44.33 34.52 34.20
C ASP A 396 -42.85 34.95 34.20
N GLU A 397 -42.62 36.24 33.96
CA GLU A 397 -41.32 36.87 33.90
C GLU A 397 -40.68 36.91 35.29
N ASN A 398 -39.94 35.87 35.68
CA ASN A 398 -38.76 35.89 36.56
C ASN A 398 -38.40 34.44 36.90
N GLY A 399 -37.26 33.97 36.39
CA GLY A 399 -36.86 32.58 36.52
C GLY A 399 -36.56 32.17 37.95
N GLU A 400 -37.48 31.44 38.58
CA GLU A 400 -37.17 30.56 39.71
C GLU A 400 -38.01 29.27 39.61
N PHE A 401 -37.36 28.13 39.80
CA PHE A 401 -37.99 26.81 39.85
C PHE A 401 -38.06 26.38 41.32
N ALA A 402 -39.26 26.21 41.87
CA ALA A 402 -39.45 25.66 43.22
C ALA A 402 -40.46 24.49 43.21
N PRO A 403 -40.14 23.32 43.81
CA PRO A 403 -40.96 22.11 43.70
C PRO A 403 -41.85 21.81 44.93
N LYS A 404 -42.96 21.10 44.63
CA LYS A 404 -43.75 20.13 45.44
C LYS A 404 -44.64 20.57 46.61
N LYS A 405 -45.88 20.04 46.60
CA LYS A 405 -46.57 19.19 47.61
C LYS A 405 -48.04 19.00 47.18
N SER A 406 -48.85 17.97 47.47
CA SER A 406 -48.76 16.50 47.62
C SER A 406 -50.14 16.02 48.11
N LYS A 407 -50.68 14.89 47.59
CA LYS A 407 -51.75 14.02 48.18
C LYS A 407 -53.17 14.63 48.25
N LYS A 408 -54.31 13.93 48.19
CA LYS A 408 -54.81 12.54 48.41
C LYS A 408 -56.27 12.55 47.88
N GLU A 409 -56.91 11.52 47.31
CA GLU A 409 -57.62 10.35 47.91
C GLU A 409 -58.57 9.85 46.78
N GLU A 410 -58.50 8.60 46.30
CA GLU A 410 -59.11 7.34 46.79
C GLU A 410 -60.64 7.16 46.58
N ASN A 411 -60.96 6.09 45.79
CA ASN A 411 -62.15 5.21 45.79
C ASN A 411 -63.54 5.78 45.38
N SER A 412 -64.48 5.07 44.74
CA SER A 412 -64.75 3.62 44.59
C SER A 412 -65.75 3.28 43.45
N LYS A 413 -65.54 2.09 42.84
CA LYS A 413 -66.48 0.99 42.44
C LYS A 413 -67.83 1.26 41.73
N ASP A 414 -68.06 0.53 40.63
CA ASP A 414 -68.94 -0.68 40.53
C ASP A 414 -68.82 -1.25 39.09
N GLY A 415 -68.51 -2.54 38.89
CA GLY A 415 -69.47 -3.65 38.65
C GLY A 415 -69.82 -3.72 37.15
N ASP A 416 -69.73 -4.81 36.39
CA ASP A 416 -69.76 -6.25 36.67
C ASP A 416 -69.49 -7.01 35.34
N LYS A 417 -69.05 -8.27 35.48
CA LYS A 417 -69.18 -9.43 34.55
C LYS A 417 -68.32 -9.62 33.29
N ASP A 418 -67.40 -10.59 33.47
CA ASP A 418 -67.32 -11.90 32.80
C ASP A 418 -67.17 -12.02 31.28
N GLY A 419 -66.11 -12.75 30.88
CA GLY A 419 -66.16 -13.53 29.65
C GLY A 419 -64.82 -13.85 28.98
N GLN A 420 -64.18 -14.92 29.47
CA GLN A 420 -63.30 -15.85 28.72
C GLN A 420 -61.88 -15.42 28.34
N ALA A 421 -60.96 -16.08 29.05
CA ALA A 421 -59.59 -16.34 28.69
C ALA A 421 -59.48 -17.24 27.45
N PHE A 422 -58.44 -17.01 26.65
CA PHE A 422 -57.51 -18.05 26.24
C PHE A 422 -56.12 -17.42 26.07
N ASP A 423 -55.20 -17.85 26.92
CA ASP A 423 -53.76 -17.64 26.80
C ASP A 423 -53.24 -18.33 25.54
N GLU A 424 -52.26 -17.71 24.88
CA GLU A 424 -50.99 -18.39 24.65
C GLU A 424 -49.88 -17.38 24.31
N GLU A 425 -48.79 -17.54 25.04
CA GLU A 425 -47.50 -16.87 24.89
C GLU A 425 -46.89 -17.10 23.49
N VAL A 426 -46.17 -16.10 22.98
CA VAL A 426 -44.69 -16.07 22.85
C VAL A 426 -44.27 -14.76 22.19
#